data_AF-A0AAE1BFJ8-F1
#
_entry.id   AF-A0AAE1BFJ8-F1
#
_cell.length_a   1.000
_cell.length_b   1.000
_cell.length_c   1.000
_cell.angle_alpha   90.00
_cell.angle_beta   90.00
_cell.angle_gamma   90.00
#
_symmetry.space_group_name_H-M   'P 1'
#
loop_
_entity.id
_entity.type
_entity.pdbx_description
1 polymer ?
#
loop_
_entity_poly.entity_id
_entity_poly.type
_entity_poly.pdbx_seq_one_letter_code
_entity_poly.pdbx_strand_id
1 'polypeptide(L)'
;MKFKPKKSHNLSVRKGKIDATTTFTAANQQIPTVSEEPVKGLGSWYDSSMKDIKRGLEIVELAIEGLLGINRCGLEDKLNVWCLQFMLIPKLFWPLLVYETCQLQLRQQKLKINKFTRRWLGVPHGLPDVAMYCRKAKLRLPLKSILEE
;
A
#
# COMPACT_ATOMS: atom_id res chain seq x y z
N MET A 1 11.08 -10.52 32.31
CA MET A 1 11.47 -10.31 30.90
C MET A 1 12.88 -9.73 30.85
N LYS A 2 13.74 -10.14 29.90
CA LYS A 2 15.09 -9.57 29.70
C LYS A 2 15.10 -8.68 28.45
N PHE A 3 15.69 -7.48 28.56
CA PHE A 3 15.87 -6.56 27.44
C PHE A 3 16.80 -7.17 26.38
N LYS A 4 16.49 -7.00 25.09
CA LYS A 4 17.27 -7.55 23.97
C LYS A 4 17.81 -6.40 23.12
N PRO A 5 19.08 -5.98 23.31
CA PRO A 5 19.68 -4.86 22.58
C PRO A 5 19.61 -5.02 21.06
N LYS A 6 19.93 -6.22 20.54
CA LYS A 6 19.87 -6.54 19.11
C LYS A 6 18.47 -6.48 18.47
N LYS A 7 17.40 -6.54 19.26
CA LYS A 7 16.02 -6.40 18.74
C LYS A 7 15.49 -4.97 18.89
N SER A 8 16.25 -4.12 19.56
CA SER A 8 15.90 -2.72 19.79
C SER A 8 16.64 -1.87 18.76
N HIS A 9 16.08 -0.72 18.40
CA HIS A 9 16.74 0.22 17.49
C HIS A 9 16.67 1.62 18.08
N ASN A 10 17.67 2.43 17.82
CA ASN A 10 17.74 3.80 18.30
C ASN A 10 17.68 4.82 17.16
N LEU A 11 17.20 6.02 17.48
CA LEU A 11 17.25 7.19 16.62
C LEU A 11 17.43 8.42 17.53
N SER A 12 18.52 9.17 17.36
CA SER A 12 18.74 10.43 18.06
C SER A 12 18.37 11.60 17.14
N VAL A 13 17.64 12.58 17.67
CA VAL A 13 17.27 13.80 16.96
C VAL A 13 17.72 15.01 17.77
N ARG A 14 18.61 15.83 17.20
CA ARG A 14 19.04 17.11 17.79
C ARG A 14 18.69 18.25 16.86
N LYS A 15 18.01 19.27 17.37
CA LYS A 15 17.60 20.47 16.61
C LYS A 15 16.88 20.14 15.28
N GLY A 16 16.01 19.13 15.30
CA GLY A 16 15.24 18.69 14.14
C GLY A 16 16.03 17.93 13.07
N LYS A 17 17.31 17.59 13.33
CA LYS A 17 18.14 16.76 12.46
C LYS A 17 18.50 15.45 13.15
N ILE A 18 18.61 14.40 12.36
CA ILE A 18 19.06 13.09 12.84
C ILE A 18 20.53 13.22 13.22
N ASP A 19 20.84 12.84 14.46
CA ASP A 19 22.19 12.83 14.98
C ASP A 19 22.75 11.40 14.92
N ALA A 20 23.55 11.13 13.89
CA ALA A 20 24.17 9.82 13.67
C ALA A 20 25.35 9.54 14.62
N THR A 21 25.80 10.52 15.41
CA THR A 21 26.97 10.37 16.30
C THR A 21 26.61 9.79 17.66
N THR A 22 25.35 9.92 18.07
CA THR A 22 24.89 9.42 19.37
C THR A 22 24.63 7.92 19.28
N THR A 23 25.35 7.13 20.07
CA THR A 23 25.15 5.68 20.19
C THR A 23 24.57 5.33 21.56
N PHE A 24 23.75 4.28 21.61
CA PHE A 24 23.15 3.78 22.84
C PHE A 24 23.62 2.37 23.12
N THR A 25 23.96 2.09 24.38
CA THR A 25 24.38 0.77 24.83
C THR A 25 23.45 0.26 25.92
N ALA A 26 23.18 -1.04 25.91
CA ALA A 26 22.40 -1.73 26.94
C ALA A 26 23.01 -3.11 27.18
N ALA A 27 23.19 -3.49 28.44
CA ALA A 27 23.83 -4.76 28.81
C ALA A 27 25.19 -5.00 28.11
N ASN A 28 26.03 -3.96 28.02
CA ASN A 28 27.32 -3.95 27.33
C ASN A 28 27.26 -4.31 25.83
N GLN A 29 26.09 -4.20 25.20
CA GLN A 29 25.91 -4.36 23.76
C GLN A 29 25.41 -3.04 23.16
N GLN A 30 25.95 -2.66 22.00
CA GLN A 30 25.46 -1.52 21.25
C GLN A 30 24.11 -1.84 20.61
N ILE A 31 23.17 -0.90 20.72
CA ILE A 31 21.87 -0.97 20.06
C ILE A 31 22.05 -0.46 18.63
N PRO A 32 21.61 -1.19 17.59
CA PRO A 32 21.71 -0.74 16.22
C PRO A 32 20.89 0.53 15.97
N THR A 33 21.33 1.36 15.04
CA THR A 33 20.63 2.60 14.67
C THR A 33 19.59 2.30 13.59
N VAL A 34 18.43 2.97 13.63
CA VAL A 34 17.40 2.87 12.56
C VAL A 34 17.95 3.28 11.18
N SER A 35 18.99 4.13 11.16
CA SER A 35 19.70 4.52 9.94
C SER A 35 20.52 3.38 9.31
N GLU A 36 21.05 2.47 10.12
CA GLU A 36 21.85 1.34 9.67
C GLU A 36 20.94 0.14 9.35
N GLU A 37 20.03 -0.16 10.27
CA GLU A 37 19.06 -1.24 10.17
C GLU A 37 17.64 -0.68 10.34
N PRO A 38 16.91 -0.41 9.24
CA PRO A 38 15.51 -0.04 9.29
C PRO A 38 14.70 -1.12 10.00
N VAL A 39 13.77 -0.71 10.86
CA VAL A 39 12.99 -1.66 11.67
C VAL A 39 11.55 -1.71 11.17
N LYS A 40 10.98 -2.92 11.13
CA LYS A 40 9.56 -3.12 10.87
C LYS A 40 8.80 -3.31 12.18
N GLY A 41 7.80 -2.47 12.43
CA GLY A 41 6.92 -2.54 13.59
C GLY A 41 5.46 -2.41 13.18
N LEU A 42 4.59 -3.32 13.64
CA LEU A 42 3.14 -3.30 13.36
C LEU A 42 2.75 -3.19 11.87
N GLY A 43 3.63 -3.62 10.96
CA GLY A 43 3.42 -3.52 9.52
C GLY A 43 4.04 -2.28 8.87
N SER A 44 4.43 -1.27 9.65
CA SER A 44 5.16 -0.07 9.21
C SER A 44 6.66 -0.29 9.20
N TRP A 45 7.33 0.24 8.20
CA TRP A 45 8.78 0.37 8.17
C TRP A 45 9.20 1.73 8.69
N TYR A 46 10.13 1.74 9.64
CA TYR A 46 10.74 2.95 10.17
C TYR A 46 12.17 3.03 9.63
N ASP A 47 12.45 4.09 8.87
CA ASP A 47 13.78 4.43 8.39
C ASP A 47 14.22 5.77 8.98
N SER A 48 15.48 6.15 8.74
CA SER A 48 16.02 7.40 9.23
C SER A 48 15.24 8.63 8.75
N SER A 49 14.62 8.56 7.55
CA SER A 49 13.88 9.69 6.99
C SER A 49 12.62 10.03 7.77
N MET A 50 12.03 9.06 8.49
CA MET A 50 10.77 9.18 9.23
C MET A 50 9.63 9.74 8.36
N LYS A 51 9.71 9.49 7.04
CA LYS A 51 8.75 9.97 6.04
C LYS A 51 8.21 8.82 5.22
N ASP A 52 6.91 8.85 4.99
CA ASP A 52 6.20 7.81 4.25
C ASP A 52 6.19 8.01 2.73
N ILE A 53 6.83 9.06 2.22
CA ILE A 53 6.79 9.44 0.79
C ILE A 53 7.21 8.28 -0.11
N LYS A 54 8.31 7.60 0.24
CA LYS A 54 8.81 6.43 -0.51
C LYS A 54 7.81 5.28 -0.49
N ARG A 55 7.17 5.05 0.66
CA ARG A 55 6.15 3.99 0.85
C ARG A 55 4.92 4.27 0.00
N GLY A 56 4.50 5.53 -0.11
CA GLY A 56 3.44 5.94 -1.02
C GLY A 56 3.72 5.58 -2.49
N LEU A 57 4.97 5.70 -2.94
CA LEU A 57 5.37 5.30 -4.30
C LEU A 57 5.37 3.77 -4.47
N GLU A 58 5.92 3.04 -3.49
CA GLU A 58 5.92 1.57 -3.48
C GLU A 58 4.50 1.00 -3.53
N ILE A 59 3.51 1.63 -2.88
CA ILE A 59 2.10 1.21 -2.93
C ILE A 59 1.53 1.37 -4.34
N VAL A 60 1.87 2.47 -5.03
CA VAL A 60 1.43 2.71 -6.41
C VAL A 60 2.04 1.66 -7.35
N GLU A 61 3.31 1.33 -7.18
CA GLU A 61 3.99 0.27 -7.94
C GLU A 61 3.35 -1.08 -7.70
N LEU A 62 3.12 -1.45 -6.42
CA LEU A 62 2.44 -2.69 -6.04
C LEU A 62 1.04 -2.80 -6.65
N ALA A 63 0.30 -1.70 -6.73
CA ALA A 63 -1.00 -1.67 -7.40
C ALA A 63 -0.87 -1.94 -8.91
N ILE A 64 0.12 -1.34 -9.58
CA ILE A 64 0.35 -1.53 -11.02
C ILE A 64 0.76 -2.98 -11.31
N GLU A 65 1.72 -3.50 -10.56
CA GLU A 65 2.19 -4.87 -10.70
C GLU A 65 1.06 -5.86 -10.46
N GLY A 66 0.22 -5.63 -9.45
CA GLY A 66 -0.96 -6.45 -9.20
C GLY A 66 -1.95 -6.43 -10.37
N LEU A 67 -2.25 -5.26 -10.92
CA LEU A 67 -3.15 -5.12 -12.07
C LEU A 67 -2.59 -5.80 -13.33
N LEU A 68 -1.29 -5.62 -13.60
CA LEU A 68 -0.61 -6.28 -14.71
C LEU A 68 -0.54 -7.79 -14.52
N GLY A 69 -0.32 -8.26 -13.29
CA GLY A 69 -0.33 -9.67 -12.91
C GLY A 69 -1.67 -10.31 -13.24
N ILE A 70 -2.77 -9.72 -12.74
CA ILE A 70 -4.14 -10.18 -13.05
C ILE A 70 -4.36 -10.23 -14.56
N ASN A 71 -4.00 -9.15 -15.28
CA ASN A 71 -4.22 -9.09 -16.73
C ASN A 71 -3.37 -10.10 -17.52
N ARG A 72 -2.23 -10.55 -16.99
CA ARG A 72 -1.35 -11.55 -17.63
C ARG A 72 -1.83 -12.99 -17.40
N CYS A 73 -2.65 -13.24 -16.37
CA CYS A 73 -3.17 -14.57 -16.08
C CYS A 73 -4.10 -15.12 -17.19
N GLY A 74 -4.59 -14.27 -18.09
CA GLY A 74 -5.46 -14.70 -19.20
C GLY A 74 -6.82 -15.22 -18.75
N LEU A 75 -7.27 -14.84 -17.55
CA LEU A 75 -8.57 -15.20 -17.00
C LEU A 75 -9.70 -14.47 -17.75
N GLU A 76 -10.92 -15.00 -17.65
CA GLU A 76 -12.12 -14.29 -18.11
C GLU A 76 -12.22 -12.93 -17.42
N ASP A 77 -12.70 -11.92 -18.14
CA ASP A 77 -12.73 -10.55 -17.65
C ASP A 77 -13.53 -10.37 -16.34
N LYS A 78 -14.58 -11.15 -16.12
CA LYS A 78 -15.32 -11.16 -14.85
C LYS A 78 -14.42 -11.62 -13.68
N LEU A 79 -13.64 -12.67 -13.90
CA LEU A 79 -12.69 -13.19 -12.90
C LEU A 79 -11.56 -12.20 -12.63
N ASN A 80 -11.11 -11.44 -13.64
CA ASN A 80 -10.15 -10.35 -13.42
C ASN A 80 -10.68 -9.30 -12.43
N VAL A 81 -11.97 -8.94 -12.54
CA VAL A 81 -12.63 -8.01 -11.62
C VAL A 81 -12.80 -8.64 -10.24
N TRP A 82 -13.09 -9.94 -10.17
CA TRP A 82 -13.13 -10.68 -8.92
C TRP A 82 -11.78 -10.66 -8.19
N CYS A 83 -10.68 -11.01 -8.89
CA CYS A 83 -9.32 -10.95 -8.33
C CYS A 83 -8.96 -9.55 -7.85
N LEU A 84 -9.34 -8.51 -8.61
CA LEU A 84 -9.15 -7.14 -8.18
C LEU A 84 -9.85 -6.88 -6.84
N GLN A 85 -11.11 -7.28 -6.71
CA GLN A 85 -11.93 -6.97 -5.55
C GLN A 85 -11.53 -7.76 -4.30
N PHE A 86 -11.23 -9.05 -4.45
CA PHE A 86 -11.02 -9.95 -3.33
C PHE A 86 -9.54 -10.28 -3.04
N MET A 87 -8.62 -10.01 -3.98
CA MET A 87 -7.19 -10.21 -3.76
C MET A 87 -6.42 -8.89 -3.71
N LEU A 88 -6.48 -8.09 -4.78
CA LEU A 88 -5.59 -6.92 -4.92
C LEU A 88 -6.01 -5.77 -4.01
N ILE A 89 -7.30 -5.43 -3.94
CA ILE A 89 -7.79 -4.35 -3.06
C ILE A 89 -7.48 -4.64 -1.59
N PRO A 90 -7.77 -5.83 -1.02
CA PRO A 90 -7.39 -6.15 0.35
C PRO A 90 -5.89 -6.05 0.61
N LYS A 91 -5.05 -6.50 -0.34
CA LYS A 91 -3.59 -6.37 -0.26
C LYS A 91 -3.13 -4.90 -0.22
N LEU A 92 -3.80 -4.02 -0.96
CA LEU A 92 -3.53 -2.58 -0.99
C LEU A 92 -4.10 -1.82 0.21
N PHE A 93 -5.15 -2.33 0.83
CA PHE A 93 -5.82 -1.66 1.93
C PHE A 93 -4.92 -1.53 3.17
N TRP A 94 -4.17 -2.58 3.50
CA TRP A 94 -3.26 -2.56 4.65
C TRP A 94 -2.20 -1.44 4.56
N PRO A 95 -1.38 -1.32 3.51
CA PRO A 95 -0.38 -0.26 3.44
C PRO A 95 -1.01 1.14 3.32
N LEU A 96 -2.22 1.28 2.79
CA LEU A 96 -2.95 2.56 2.77
C LEU A 96 -3.44 2.98 4.17
N LEU A 97 -3.70 2.04 5.08
CA LEU A 97 -4.04 2.32 6.47
C LEU A 97 -2.81 2.67 7.31
N VAL A 98 -1.68 2.04 6.98
CA VAL A 98 -0.46 2.09 7.78
C VAL A 98 0.36 3.35 7.49
N TYR A 99 0.40 3.80 6.24
CA TYR A 99 1.25 4.91 5.81
C TYR A 99 0.44 6.14 5.45
N GLU A 100 1.01 7.31 5.72
CA GLU A 100 0.47 8.58 5.24
C GLU A 100 0.73 8.73 3.74
N THR A 101 -0.28 8.38 2.94
CA THR A 101 -0.20 8.52 1.48
C THR A 101 -0.69 9.89 1.01
N CYS A 102 0.02 10.47 0.04
CA CYS A 102 -0.39 11.74 -0.55
C CYS A 102 -1.65 11.54 -1.41
N GLN A 103 -2.60 12.49 -1.35
CA GLN A 103 -3.83 12.44 -2.15
C GLN A 103 -3.57 12.31 -3.66
N LEU A 104 -2.47 12.90 -4.15
CA LEU A 104 -2.05 12.78 -5.55
C LEU A 104 -1.76 11.32 -5.94
N GLN A 105 -1.01 10.60 -5.10
CA GLN A 105 -0.64 9.20 -5.32
C GLN A 105 -1.88 8.31 -5.33
N LEU A 106 -2.78 8.50 -4.35
CA LEU A 106 -4.06 7.80 -4.28
C LEU A 106 -4.92 8.03 -5.52
N ARG A 107 -4.97 9.28 -6.02
CA ARG A 107 -5.69 9.62 -7.25
C ARG A 107 -5.13 8.89 -8.46
N GLN A 108 -3.80 8.85 -8.62
CA GLN A 108 -3.15 8.13 -9.72
C GLN A 108 -3.45 6.63 -9.66
N GLN A 109 -3.36 6.03 -8.48
CA GLN A 109 -3.69 4.62 -8.25
C GLN A 109 -5.14 4.32 -8.63
N LYS A 110 -6.09 5.15 -8.16
CA LYS A 110 -7.51 5.03 -8.50
C LYS A 110 -7.75 5.11 -10.00
N LEU A 111 -7.13 6.06 -10.70
CA LEU A 111 -7.27 6.19 -12.16
C LEU A 111 -6.79 4.93 -12.90
N LYS A 112 -5.68 4.34 -12.47
CA LYS A 112 -5.16 3.10 -13.05
C LYS A 112 -6.12 1.93 -12.80
N ILE A 113 -6.56 1.74 -11.55
CA ILE A 113 -7.53 0.70 -11.19
C ILE A 113 -8.78 0.84 -12.06
N ASN A 114 -9.38 2.04 -12.11
CA ASN A 114 -10.62 2.24 -12.85
C ASN A 114 -10.43 2.03 -14.37
N LYS A 115 -9.24 2.31 -14.92
CA LYS A 115 -8.95 2.03 -16.34
C LYS A 115 -8.97 0.53 -16.63
N PHE A 116 -8.33 -0.29 -15.79
CA PHE A 116 -8.37 -1.75 -15.93
C PHE A 116 -9.76 -2.30 -15.68
N THR A 117 -10.46 -1.85 -14.63
CA THR A 117 -11.81 -2.30 -14.31
C THR A 117 -12.80 -2.00 -15.44
N ARG A 118 -12.74 -0.81 -16.06
CA ARG A 118 -13.59 -0.49 -17.22
C ARG A 118 -13.29 -1.38 -18.42
N ARG A 119 -12.00 -1.66 -18.67
CA ARG A 119 -11.57 -2.54 -19.75
C ARG A 119 -12.14 -3.96 -19.58
N TRP A 120 -12.00 -4.53 -18.38
CA TRP A 120 -12.51 -5.87 -18.08
C TRP A 120 -14.05 -5.91 -18.11
N LEU A 121 -14.74 -4.89 -17.58
CA LEU A 121 -16.20 -4.87 -17.61
C LEU A 121 -16.81 -4.53 -18.99
N GLY A 122 -15.99 -4.19 -20.00
CA GLY A 122 -16.48 -3.74 -21.31
C GLY A 122 -17.23 -2.40 -21.26
N VAL A 123 -16.98 -1.58 -20.25
CA VAL A 123 -17.70 -0.32 -20.00
C VAL A 123 -16.99 0.85 -20.68
N PRO A 124 -17.72 1.82 -21.29
CA PRO A 124 -17.11 2.97 -21.94
C PRO A 124 -16.25 3.82 -20.98
N HIS A 125 -15.16 4.36 -21.51
CA HIS A 125 -14.24 5.23 -20.75
C HIS A 125 -14.91 6.49 -20.19
N GLY A 126 -15.98 6.98 -20.83
CA GLY A 126 -16.76 8.13 -20.37
C GLY A 126 -17.69 7.85 -19.18
N LEU A 127 -17.82 6.59 -18.73
CA LEU A 127 -18.67 6.29 -17.57
C LEU A 127 -18.07 6.93 -16.31
N PRO A 128 -18.83 7.77 -15.57
CA PRO A 128 -18.32 8.39 -14.36
C PRO A 128 -18.04 7.35 -13.28
N ASP A 129 -17.00 7.58 -12.47
CA ASP A 129 -16.66 6.71 -11.33
C ASP A 129 -17.84 6.51 -10.38
N VAL A 130 -18.71 7.51 -10.24
CA VAL A 130 -19.92 7.42 -9.42
C VAL A 130 -20.83 6.31 -9.94
N ALA A 131 -21.03 6.19 -11.25
CA ALA A 131 -21.86 5.11 -11.80
C ALA A 131 -21.23 3.72 -11.61
N MET A 132 -19.89 3.63 -11.50
CA MET A 132 -19.21 2.36 -11.22
C MET A 132 -19.37 1.91 -9.76
N TYR A 133 -19.20 2.83 -8.81
CA TYR A 133 -19.10 2.47 -7.39
C TYR A 133 -20.34 2.82 -6.56
N CYS A 134 -21.30 3.57 -7.11
CA CYS A 134 -22.48 4.00 -6.36
C CYS A 134 -23.42 2.83 -6.07
N ARG A 135 -23.77 2.69 -4.79
CA ARG A 135 -24.73 1.67 -4.33
C ARG A 135 -26.18 2.14 -4.39
N LYS A 136 -26.43 3.44 -4.54
CA LYS A 136 -27.76 4.04 -4.49
C LYS A 136 -28.28 4.50 -5.85
N ALA A 137 -27.42 4.55 -6.88
CA ALA A 137 -27.81 4.93 -8.23
C ALA A 137 -28.83 3.95 -8.83
N LYS A 138 -29.61 4.40 -9.82
CA LYS A 138 -30.54 3.55 -10.57
C LYS A 138 -29.81 2.49 -11.41
N LEU A 139 -28.70 2.87 -12.05
CA LEU A 139 -27.76 1.96 -12.69
C LEU A 139 -26.69 1.56 -11.68
N ARG A 140 -26.59 0.26 -11.39
CA ARG A 140 -25.60 -0.32 -10.47
C ARG A 140 -24.84 -1.42 -11.18
N LEU A 141 -23.52 -1.34 -11.18
CA LEU A 141 -22.71 -2.48 -11.58
C LEU A 141 -22.66 -3.47 -10.41
N PRO A 142 -22.95 -4.75 -10.63
CA PRO A 142 -23.03 -5.73 -9.55
C PRO A 142 -21.64 -6.26 -9.16
N LEU A 143 -20.68 -5.35 -8.90
CA LEU A 143 -19.29 -5.69 -8.57
C LEU A 143 -19.17 -6.61 -7.35
N LYS A 144 -20.14 -6.54 -6.42
CA LYS A 144 -20.18 -7.39 -5.22
C LYS A 144 -20.75 -8.79 -5.44
N SER A 145 -21.50 -9.02 -6.52
CA SER A 145 -22.10 -10.33 -6.78
C SER A 145 -21.32 -11.14 -7.80
N ILE A 146 -20.16 -10.65 -8.25
CA ILE A 146 -19.23 -11.46 -9.02
C ILE A 146 -18.68 -12.51 -8.06
N LEU A 147 -18.96 -13.78 -8.34
CA LEU A 147 -18.48 -14.95 -7.62
C LEU A 147 -17.63 -15.78 -8.59
N GLU A 148 -16.69 -16.58 -8.07
CA GLU A 148 -16.14 -17.71 -8.84
C GLU A 148 -17.28 -18.73 -9.00
N GLU A 149 -17.62 -19.08 -10.24
CA GLU A 149 -18.54 -20.18 -10.54
C GLU A 149 -17.85 -21.54 -10.37
#